data_AF-A0A3E0VQS0-F1
#
_entry.id   AF-A0A3E0VQS0-F1
#
_cell.length_a   1.000
_cell.length_b   1.000
_cell.length_c   1.000
_cell.angle_alpha   90.00
_cell.angle_beta   90.00
_cell.angle_gamma   90.00
#
_symmetry.space_group_name_H-M   'P 1'
#
loop_
_entity.id
_entity.type
_entity.pdbx_description
1 polymer ?
#
loop_
_entity_poly.entity_id
_entity_poly.type
_entity_poly.pdbx_seq_one_letter_code
_entity_poly.pdbx_strand_id
1 'polypeptide(L)'
;MVDNIVVRSPGRALPKPVAGLAFVTMWAVGIVLFSIAHLVENPLLGAFVVDTALVLVSVGFALLFVDWVRTALRTMLFGLVAIVLFLVVDLADITVLVYMLRIIVPLFAVFVPVNRVANGFRIFA
;
A
#
# COMPACT_ATOMS: atom_id res chain seq x y z
N MET A 1 -5.91 -12.69 -39.65
CA MET A 1 -4.61 -12.46 -38.98
C MET A 1 -4.93 -12.24 -37.53
N VAL A 2 -4.59 -13.20 -36.66
CA VAL A 2 -4.73 -13.04 -35.22
C VAL A 2 -3.53 -12.20 -34.81
N ASP A 3 -3.75 -10.92 -34.55
CA ASP A 3 -2.73 -10.08 -33.94
C ASP A 3 -2.42 -10.69 -32.57
N ASN A 4 -1.31 -11.42 -32.51
CA ASN A 4 -0.66 -11.78 -31.26
C ASN A 4 -0.25 -10.47 -30.61
N ILE A 5 -1.17 -9.84 -29.88
CA ILE A 5 -0.85 -8.86 -28.86
C ILE A 5 0.02 -9.63 -27.88
N VAL A 6 1.33 -9.57 -28.11
CA VAL A 6 2.34 -10.03 -27.16
C VAL A 6 2.02 -9.26 -25.89
N VAL A 7 1.31 -9.91 -24.98
CA VAL A 7 1.14 -9.43 -23.62
C VAL A 7 2.57 -9.38 -23.10
N ARG A 8 3.19 -8.20 -23.20
CA ARG A 8 4.53 -7.97 -22.70
C ARG A 8 4.44 -8.21 -21.21
N SER A 9 4.76 -9.43 -20.80
CA SER A 9 4.94 -9.82 -19.41
C SER A 9 5.76 -8.72 -18.73
N PRO A 10 5.20 -7.98 -17.75
CA PRO A 10 5.86 -6.86 -17.08
C PRO A 10 7.17 -7.22 -16.35
N GLY A 11 7.58 -8.50 -16.34
CA GLY A 11 8.83 -9.00 -15.76
C GLY A 11 8.64 -10.35 -15.10
N ARG A 12 9.39 -10.62 -14.03
CA ARG A 12 9.26 -11.83 -13.23
C ARG A 12 7.94 -11.82 -12.43
N ALA A 13 7.22 -12.94 -12.46
CA ALA A 13 6.02 -13.14 -11.65
C ALA A 13 6.37 -13.13 -10.15
N LEU A 14 5.51 -12.53 -9.33
CA LEU A 14 5.64 -12.51 -7.88
C LEU A 14 5.14 -13.84 -7.29
N PRO A 15 5.97 -14.60 -6.57
CA PRO A 15 5.50 -15.82 -5.90
C PRO A 15 4.42 -15.50 -4.87
N LYS A 16 3.26 -16.16 -4.96
CA LYS A 16 2.13 -15.92 -4.05
C LYS A 16 2.46 -16.11 -2.56
N PRO A 17 3.29 -17.10 -2.15
CA PRO A 17 3.72 -17.21 -0.76
C PRO A 17 4.49 -15.99 -0.25
N VAL A 18 5.29 -15.35 -1.12
CA VAL A 18 6.05 -14.14 -0.77
C VAL A 18 5.12 -12.94 -0.58
N ALA A 19 4.10 -12.81 -1.44
CA ALA A 19 3.07 -11.78 -1.28
C ALA A 19 2.28 -11.96 0.03
N GLY A 20 1.90 -13.20 0.34
CA GLY A 20 1.21 -13.54 1.60
C GLY A 20 2.07 -13.27 2.84
N LEU A 21 3.35 -13.64 2.80
CA LEU A 21 4.28 -13.34 3.89
C LEU A 21 4.43 -11.82 4.09
N ALA A 22 4.60 -11.05 3.02
CA ALA A 22 4.70 -9.59 3.08
C ALA A 22 3.42 -8.94 3.64
N PHE A 23 2.25 -9.45 3.26
CA PHE A 23 0.98 -9.01 3.83
C PHE A 23 0.94 -9.23 5.35
N VAL A 24 1.22 -10.46 5.80
CA VAL A 24 1.16 -10.81 7.22
C VAL A 24 2.17 -10.00 8.04
N THR A 25 3.41 -9.84 7.55
CA THR A 25 4.43 -9.08 8.28
C THR A 25 4.08 -7.60 8.39
N MET A 26 3.64 -6.96 7.30
CA MET A 26 3.24 -5.55 7.33
C MET A 26 2.03 -5.32 8.23
N TRP A 27 1.06 -6.23 8.21
CA TRP A 27 -0.09 -6.17 9.12
C TRP A 27 0.30 -6.38 10.58
N ALA A 28 1.17 -7.36 10.88
CA ALA A 28 1.65 -7.58 12.23
C ALA A 28 2.37 -6.35 12.78
N VAL A 29 3.24 -5.72 11.97
CA VAL A 29 3.90 -4.46 12.35
C VAL A 29 2.87 -3.35 12.54
N GLY A 30 1.91 -3.21 11.63
CA GLY A 30 0.84 -2.21 11.75
C GLY A 30 0.04 -2.36 13.05
N ILE A 31 -0.35 -3.58 13.42
CA ILE A 31 -1.06 -3.86 14.68
C ILE A 31 -0.21 -3.47 15.89
N VAL A 32 1.08 -3.82 15.88
CA VAL A 32 2.01 -3.42 16.94
C VAL A 32 2.07 -1.89 17.06
N LEU A 33 2.26 -1.17 15.94
CA LEU A 33 2.32 0.30 15.93
C LEU A 33 1.04 0.93 16.48
N PHE A 34 -0.14 0.46 16.05
CA PHE A 34 -1.43 0.91 16.61
C PHE A 34 -1.52 0.66 18.13
N SER A 35 -1.03 -0.50 18.59
CA SER A 35 -1.11 -0.88 20.00
C SER A 35 -0.21 -0.02 20.88
N ILE A 36 0.96 0.40 20.39
CA ILE A 36 1.93 1.17 21.18
C ILE A 36 1.83 2.68 20.98
N ALA A 37 1.06 3.17 20.01
CA ALA A 37 0.97 4.60 19.68
C ALA A 37 0.59 5.48 20.88
N HIS A 38 -0.29 4.98 21.76
CA HIS A 38 -0.73 5.69 22.97
C HIS A 38 0.36 5.84 24.03
N LEU A 39 1.47 5.09 23.92
CA LEU A 39 2.62 5.19 24.83
C LEU A 39 3.58 6.31 24.42
N VAL A 40 3.38 6.94 23.26
CA VAL A 40 4.24 8.01 22.76
C VAL A 40 3.83 9.33 23.42
N GLU A 41 4.74 9.93 24.20
CA GLU A 41 4.47 11.18 24.94
C GLU A 41 4.20 12.38 24.02
N ASN A 42 4.89 12.45 22.87
CA ASN A 42 4.68 13.51 21.90
C ASN A 42 3.48 13.18 21.01
N PRO A 43 2.41 14.00 21.02
CA PRO A 43 1.18 13.71 20.29
C PRO A 43 1.35 13.67 18.76
N LEU A 44 2.25 14.50 18.20
CA LEU A 44 2.52 14.51 16.75
C LEU A 44 3.23 13.22 16.31
N LEU A 45 4.17 12.74 17.12
CA LEU A 45 4.84 11.46 16.87
C LEU A 45 3.89 10.29 17.07
N GLY A 46 2.98 10.35 18.05
CA GLY A 46 1.93 9.36 18.24
C GLY A 46 0.98 9.26 17.04
N ALA A 47 0.58 10.40 16.46
CA ALA A 47 -0.19 10.44 15.22
C ALA A 47 0.57 9.82 14.05
N PHE A 48 1.84 10.20 13.86
CA PHE A 48 2.70 9.64 12.82
C PHE A 48 2.86 8.11 12.93
N VAL A 49 2.96 7.56 14.14
CA VAL A 49 3.02 6.11 14.37
C VAL A 49 1.75 5.42 13.87
N VAL A 50 0.59 5.99 14.16
CA VAL A 50 -0.71 5.50 13.67
C VAL A 50 -0.78 5.56 12.14
N ASP A 51 -0.34 6.67 11.55
CA ASP A 51 -0.38 6.84 10.09
C ASP A 51 0.60 5.92 9.36
N THR A 52 1.76 5.65 9.96
CA THR A 52 2.69 4.63 9.47
C THR A 52 2.04 3.24 9.48
N ALA A 53 1.32 2.90 10.55
CA ALA A 53 0.57 1.64 10.63
C ALA A 53 -0.48 1.51 9.52
N LEU A 54 -1.22 2.59 9.26
CA LEU A 54 -2.21 2.66 8.18
C LEU A 54 -1.57 2.44 6.81
N VAL A 55 -0.41 3.04 6.54
CA VAL A 55 0.32 2.83 5.27
C VAL A 55 0.75 1.38 5.13
N LEU A 56 1.36 0.78 6.16
CA LEU A 56 1.84 -0.61 6.11
C LEU A 56 0.70 -1.59 5.86
N VAL A 57 -0.42 -1.43 6.56
CA VAL A 57 -1.64 -2.23 6.38
C VAL A 57 -2.16 -2.11 4.94
N SER A 58 -2.19 -0.90 4.41
CA SER A 58 -2.66 -0.60 3.04
C SER A 58 -1.74 -1.21 1.97
N VAL A 59 -0.42 -1.07 2.13
CA VAL A 59 0.58 -1.65 1.22
C VAL A 59 0.52 -3.18 1.28
N GLY A 60 0.48 -3.76 2.48
CA GLY A 60 0.37 -5.19 2.68
C GLY A 60 -0.87 -5.75 1.98
N PHE A 61 -2.03 -5.12 2.16
CA PHE A 61 -3.27 -5.50 1.49
C PHE A 61 -3.13 -5.45 -0.03
N ALA A 62 -2.58 -4.34 -0.57
CA ALA A 62 -2.39 -4.19 -2.01
C ALA A 62 -1.50 -5.29 -2.62
N LEU A 63 -0.46 -5.72 -1.92
CA LEU A 63 0.49 -6.75 -2.40
C LEU A 63 -0.18 -8.10 -2.69
N LEU A 64 -1.27 -8.45 -1.99
CA LEU A 64 -2.03 -9.68 -2.26
C LEU A 64 -2.59 -9.74 -3.69
N PHE A 65 -2.85 -8.58 -4.28
CA PHE A 65 -3.49 -8.43 -5.58
C PHE A 65 -2.51 -8.11 -6.71
N VAL A 66 -1.20 -8.07 -6.42
CA VAL A 66 -0.16 -7.84 -7.42
C VAL A 66 0.36 -9.17 -7.98
N ASP A 67 0.62 -9.22 -9.29
CA ASP A 67 1.13 -10.42 -9.98
C ASP A 67 2.61 -10.33 -10.36
N TRP A 68 3.20 -9.12 -10.39
CA TRP A 68 4.54 -8.89 -10.92
C TRP A 68 5.45 -8.27 -9.87
N VAL A 69 6.70 -8.77 -9.78
CA VAL A 69 7.72 -8.26 -8.83
C VAL A 69 7.93 -6.75 -9.00
N ARG A 70 8.00 -6.27 -10.25
CA ARG A 70 8.18 -4.85 -10.55
C ARG A 70 7.06 -3.99 -9.95
N THR A 71 5.81 -4.42 -10.08
CA THR A 71 4.66 -3.69 -9.53
C THR A 71 4.69 -3.74 -8.01
N ALA A 72 5.06 -4.87 -7.42
CA ALA A 72 5.18 -4.99 -5.96
C ALA A 72 6.23 -4.04 -5.37
N LEU A 73 7.40 -3.93 -6.02
CA LEU A 73 8.44 -2.98 -5.64
C LEU A 73 7.96 -1.53 -5.75
N ARG A 74 7.19 -1.19 -6.78
CA ARG A 74 6.58 0.15 -6.90
C ARG A 74 5.57 0.40 -5.80
N THR A 75 4.73 -0.56 -5.45
CA THR A 75 3.78 -0.44 -4.32
C THR A 75 4.52 -0.20 -3.01
N MET A 76 5.61 -0.92 -2.75
CA MET A 76 6.47 -0.69 -1.58
C MET A 76 7.10 0.70 -1.60
N LEU A 77 7.59 1.16 -2.75
CA LEU A 77 8.17 2.50 -2.91
C LEU A 77 7.12 3.60 -2.64
N PHE A 78 5.90 3.46 -3.17
CA PHE A 78 4.81 4.39 -2.88
C PHE A 78 4.42 4.38 -1.39
N GLY A 79 4.45 3.21 -0.74
CA GLY A 79 4.30 3.11 0.70
C GLY A 79 5.38 3.89 1.46
N LEU A 80 6.64 3.73 1.08
CA LEU A 80 7.75 4.49 1.68
C LEU A 80 7.57 6.00 1.49
N VAL A 81 7.19 6.44 0.29
CA VAL A 81 6.90 7.85 0.01
C VAL A 81 5.74 8.35 0.87
N ALA A 82 4.67 7.58 1.04
CA ALA A 82 3.55 7.95 1.90
C ALA A 82 3.96 8.10 3.37
N ILE A 83 4.81 7.21 3.90
CA ILE A 83 5.35 7.35 5.27
C ILE A 83 6.14 8.66 5.40
N VAL A 84 7.00 8.98 4.43
CA VAL A 84 7.76 10.25 4.45
C VAL A 84 6.83 11.46 4.38
N LEU A 85 5.78 11.41 3.55
CA LEU A 85 4.79 12.48 3.47
C LEU A 85 4.03 12.66 4.79
N PHE A 86 3.59 11.58 5.43
CA PHE A 86 2.97 11.65 6.75
C PHE A 86 3.92 12.26 7.78
N LEU A 87 5.17 11.81 7.84
CA LEU A 87 6.16 12.37 8.75
C LEU A 87 6.29 13.89 8.60
N VAL A 88 6.42 14.38 7.37
CA VAL A 88 6.56 15.81 7.10
C VAL A 88 5.31 16.58 7.50
N VAL A 89 4.13 16.06 7.14
CA VAL A 89 2.86 16.76 7.34
C VAL A 89 2.41 16.74 8.80
N ASP A 90 2.63 15.64 9.53
CA ASP A 90 2.36 15.53 10.96
C ASP A 90 3.28 16.46 11.77
N LEU A 91 4.57 16.52 11.43
CA LEU A 91 5.50 17.43 12.10
C LEU A 91 5.24 18.91 11.77
N ALA A 92 4.67 19.20 10.60
CA ALA A 92 4.24 20.54 10.20
C ALA A 92 2.84 20.91 10.70
N ASP A 93 2.14 20.00 11.39
CA ASP A 93 0.77 20.15 11.91
C ASP A 93 -0.26 20.61 10.85
N ILE A 94 -0.10 20.16 9.60
CA ILE A 94 -1.00 20.51 8.49
C ILE A 94 -2.14 19.49 8.43
N THR A 95 -3.07 19.61 9.37
CA THR A 95 -4.20 18.67 9.57
C THR A 95 -4.95 18.29 8.30
N VAL A 96 -5.25 19.26 7.42
CA VAL A 96 -5.97 19.02 6.16
C VAL A 96 -5.25 18.00 5.28
N LEU A 97 -3.93 18.12 5.16
CA LEU A 97 -3.12 17.19 4.35
C LEU A 97 -3.01 15.82 5.02
N VAL A 98 -2.91 15.76 6.35
CA VAL A 98 -2.91 14.48 7.09
C VAL A 98 -4.19 13.71 6.79
N TYR A 99 -5.36 14.34 6.95
CA TYR A 99 -6.64 13.68 6.70
C TYR A 99 -6.83 13.33 5.23
N MET A 100 -6.36 14.17 4.31
CA MET A 100 -6.36 13.83 2.88
C MET A 100 -5.53 12.57 2.62
N LEU A 101 -4.32 12.46 3.18
CA LEU A 101 -3.46 11.27 3.04
C LEU A 101 -4.11 10.03 3.68
N ARG A 102 -4.76 10.16 4.85
CA ARG A 102 -5.48 9.07 5.53
C ARG A 102 -6.61 8.49 4.69
N ILE A 103 -7.21 9.27 3.79
CA ILE A 103 -8.26 8.82 2.87
C ILE A 103 -7.64 8.24 1.60
N ILE A 104 -6.65 8.94 1.03
CA ILE A 104 -6.07 8.59 -0.27
C ILE A 104 -5.25 7.29 -0.22
N VAL A 105 -4.49 7.06 0.85
CA VAL A 105 -3.62 5.88 0.97
C VAL A 105 -4.43 4.57 0.95
N PRO A 106 -5.48 4.40 1.78
CA PRO A 106 -6.33 3.20 1.72
C PRO A 106 -7.09 3.11 0.40
N LEU A 107 -7.55 4.24 -0.14
CA LEU A 107 -8.25 4.28 -1.43
C LEU A 107 -7.37 3.74 -2.57
N PHE A 108 -6.10 4.15 -2.65
CA PHE A 108 -5.17 3.61 -3.64
C PHE A 108 -4.89 2.13 -3.44
N ALA A 109 -4.80 1.67 -2.19
CA ALA A 109 -4.65 0.25 -1.91
C ALA A 109 -5.86 -0.56 -2.40
N VAL A 110 -7.08 -0.03 -2.25
CA VAL A 110 -8.33 -0.64 -2.77
C VAL A 110 -8.40 -0.60 -4.29
N PHE A 111 -7.83 0.41 -4.95
CA PHE A 111 -7.81 0.44 -6.42
C PHE A 111 -6.96 -0.69 -7.03
N VAL A 112 -6.02 -1.29 -6.28
CA VAL A 112 -5.23 -2.43 -6.78
C VAL A 112 -6.10 -3.65 -7.10
N PRO A 113 -6.91 -4.21 -6.16
CA PRO A 113 -7.85 -5.27 -6.49
C PRO A 113 -8.92 -4.83 -7.50
N VAL A 114 -9.44 -3.60 -7.43
CA VAL A 114 -10.44 -3.10 -8.40
C VAL A 114 -9.88 -3.13 -9.83
N ASN A 115 -8.65 -2.64 -10.03
CA ASN A 115 -7.99 -2.67 -11.33
C ASN A 115 -7.68 -4.11 -11.78
N ARG A 116 -7.33 -5.01 -10.84
CA ARG A 116 -7.15 -6.43 -11.17
C ARG A 116 -8.44 -7.05 -11.68
N VAL A 117 -9.56 -6.78 -11.01
CA VAL A 117 -10.89 -7.28 -11.39
C VAL A 117 -11.33 -6.68 -12.72
N ALA A 118 -11.25 -5.35 -12.89
CA ALA A 118 -11.63 -4.66 -14.12
C ALA A 118 -10.79 -5.08 -15.34
N ASN A 119 -9.47 -5.27 -15.18
CA ASN A 119 -8.61 -5.76 -16.26
C ASN A 119 -8.74 -7.28 -16.50
N GLY A 120 -9.19 -8.05 -15.50
CA GLY A 120 -9.56 -9.45 -15.64
C GLY A 120 -10.88 -9.62 -16.39
N PHE A 121 -11.80 -8.68 -16.24
CA PHE A 121 -13.00 -8.51 -17.06
C PHE A 121 -12.70 -7.82 -18.40
N ARG A 122 -11.72 -8.34 -19.15
CA ARG A 122 -11.77 -8.22 -20.62
C ARG A 122 -12.96 -9.04 -21.12
N ILE A 123 -14.17 -8.55 -20.84
CA ILE A 123 -15.44 -8.95 -21.42
C ILE A 123 -15.47 -8.33 -22.80
N PHE A 124 -14.70 -8.92 -23.70
CA PHE A 124 -14.76 -8.99 -25.17
C PHE A 124 -13.49 -9.83 -25.46
N ALA A 125 -13.58 -11.17 -25.36
CA ALA A 125 -14.07 -12.02 -26.45
C ALA A 125 -13.44 -11.61 -27.78
#